data_AF-A0A2D9FXT3-F1
#
_entry.id   AF-A0A2D9FXT3-F1
#
_cell.length_a   1.000
_cell.length_b   1.000
_cell.length_c   1.000
_cell.angle_alpha   90.00
_cell.angle_beta   90.00
_cell.angle_gamma   90.00
#
_symmetry.space_group_name_H-M   'P 1'
#
loop_
_entity.id
_entity.type
_entity.pdbx_description
1 polymer ?
#
loop_
_entity_poly.entity_id
_entity_poly.type
_entity_poly.pdbx_seq_one_letter_code
_entity_poly.pdbx_strand_id
1 'polypeptide(L)'
;MAKKKEEGTKEEDVKRTKLYFLKAPKGYGYHAGETEAVPEKLASEFVKAGVAREATKTLPEDLPGRDALMEHGCETVKDVKEIEDFTTVDNIGTATAKELEVYFKK
;
A
#
# COMPACT_ATOMS: atom_id res chain seq x y z
N MET A 1 -14.29 -21.05 28.06
CA MET A 1 -14.38 -22.01 26.93
C MET A 1 -15.83 -22.11 26.50
N ALA A 2 -16.07 -22.32 25.19
CA ALA A 2 -17.37 -22.36 24.47
C ALA A 2 -17.93 -20.97 24.11
N LYS A 3 -18.40 -20.67 22.89
CA LYS A 3 -18.63 -21.49 21.69
C LYS A 3 -18.74 -20.55 20.47
N LYS A 4 -18.26 -21.04 19.32
CA LYS A 4 -18.42 -20.52 17.97
C LYS A 4 -19.77 -19.84 17.70
N LYS A 5 -19.74 -18.70 17.01
CA LYS A 5 -20.76 -18.32 16.02
C LYS A 5 -20.06 -18.08 14.70
N GLU A 6 -19.94 -19.16 13.93
CA GLU A 6 -19.80 -19.09 12.48
C GLU A 6 -21.19 -18.67 11.96
N GLU A 7 -21.38 -17.36 11.72
CA GLU A 7 -22.52 -16.86 10.98
C GLU A 7 -22.14 -16.88 9.48
N GLY A 8 -22.65 -17.91 8.80
CA GLY A 8 -22.62 -17.98 7.35
C GLY A 8 -23.36 -16.78 6.77
N THR A 9 -22.70 -16.06 5.87
CA THR A 9 -23.36 -15.06 5.02
C THR A 9 -23.18 -15.49 3.57
N LYS A 10 -24.32 -15.69 2.91
CA LYS A 10 -24.52 -16.02 1.49
C LYS A 10 -23.37 -15.55 0.60
N GLU A 11 -22.76 -16.48 -0.14
CA GLU A 11 -21.88 -16.21 -1.28
C GLU A 11 -22.69 -15.50 -2.38
N GLU A 12 -22.90 -14.19 -2.23
CA GLU A 12 -22.79 -13.33 -3.41
C GLU A 12 -21.33 -13.42 -3.85
N ASP A 13 -21.09 -13.45 -5.17
CA ASP A 13 -19.77 -13.42 -5.80
C ASP A 13 -19.11 -12.06 -5.51
N VAL A 14 -18.80 -11.81 -4.24
CA VAL A 14 -18.19 -10.58 -3.77
C VAL A 14 -16.74 -10.67 -4.18
N LYS A 15 -16.41 -10.08 -5.33
CA LYS A 15 -15.04 -9.88 -5.77
C LYS A 15 -14.21 -9.34 -4.61
N ARG A 16 -13.19 -10.11 -4.23
CA ARG A 16 -12.22 -9.75 -3.20
C ARG A 16 -10.95 -9.32 -3.86
N THR A 17 -10.40 -8.21 -3.39
CA THR A 17 -9.12 -7.68 -3.83
C THR A 17 -8.13 -7.82 -2.68
N LYS A 18 -6.93 -8.28 -3.02
CA LYS A 18 -5.84 -8.37 -2.04
C LYS A 18 -5.33 -6.97 -1.76
N LEU A 19 -5.39 -6.54 -0.51
CA LEU A 19 -4.95 -5.23 -0.06
C LEU A 19 -3.76 -5.35 0.88
N TYR A 20 -2.83 -4.43 0.74
CA TYR A 20 -1.78 -4.16 1.69
C TYR A 20 -2.21 -3.01 2.61
N PHE A 21 -2.29 -3.26 3.91
CA PHE A 21 -2.73 -2.27 4.88
C PHE A 21 -1.56 -1.41 5.35
N LEU A 22 -1.59 -0.12 5.06
CA LEU A 22 -0.58 0.85 5.52
C LEU A 22 -0.73 1.15 7.01
N LYS A 23 -1.99 1.17 7.48
CA LYS A 23 -2.35 1.45 8.87
C LYS A 23 -3.65 0.71 9.21
N ALA A 24 -3.82 0.36 10.48
CA ALA A 24 -5.06 -0.24 10.97
C ALA A 24 -6.24 0.72 10.76
N PRO A 25 -7.23 0.38 9.92
CA PRO A 25 -8.40 1.21 9.74
C PRO A 25 -9.22 1.25 11.03
N LYS A 26 -9.68 2.44 11.44
CA LYS A 26 -10.45 2.60 12.68
C LYS A 26 -11.76 1.80 12.61
N GLY A 27 -11.97 0.90 13.58
CA GLY A 27 -13.14 0.02 13.63
C GLY A 27 -12.99 -1.29 12.86
N TYR A 28 -11.81 -1.56 12.28
CA TYR A 28 -11.48 -2.82 11.62
C TYR A 28 -10.28 -3.48 12.29
N GLY A 29 -10.22 -4.81 12.27
CA GLY A 29 -9.19 -5.63 12.93
C GLY A 29 -7.99 -5.95 12.06
N TYR A 30 -7.56 -5.04 11.18
CA TYR A 30 -6.39 -5.25 10.31
C TYR A 30 -5.12 -4.70 10.94
N HIS A 31 -4.01 -5.42 10.79
CA HIS A 31 -2.69 -4.94 11.23
C HIS A 31 -1.98 -4.15 10.11
N ALA A 32 -1.27 -3.10 10.48
CA ALA A 32 -0.41 -2.36 9.56
C ALA A 32 0.73 -3.28 9.06
N GLY A 33 1.02 -3.25 7.77
CA GLY A 33 2.01 -4.10 7.10
C GLY A 33 1.49 -5.48 6.68
N GLU A 34 0.25 -5.85 7.05
CA GLU A 34 -0.32 -7.11 6.62
C GLU A 34 -1.06 -7.00 5.29
N THR A 35 -1.14 -8.13 4.60
CA THR A 35 -1.85 -8.25 3.34
C THR A 35 -3.06 -9.16 3.49
N GLU A 36 -4.27 -8.65 3.26
CA GLU A 36 -5.52 -9.42 3.41
C GLU A 36 -6.44 -9.28 2.20
N ALA A 37 -7.28 -10.30 1.96
CA ALA A 37 -8.25 -10.29 0.88
C ALA A 37 -9.57 -9.67 1.36
N VAL A 38 -9.90 -8.51 0.81
CA VAL A 38 -10.98 -7.66 1.29
C VAL A 38 -12.03 -7.46 0.17
N PRO A 39 -13.34 -7.40 0.49
CA PRO A 39 -14.37 -7.08 -0.51
C PRO A 39 -14.09 -5.78 -1.28
N GLU A 40 -14.32 -5.76 -2.60
CA GLU A 40 -14.03 -4.61 -3.48
C GLU A 40 -14.60 -3.27 -2.97
N LYS A 41 -15.82 -3.27 -2.40
CA LYS A 41 -16.44 -2.07 -1.85
C LYS A 41 -15.63 -1.51 -0.67
N LEU A 42 -15.26 -2.38 0.27
CA LEU A 42 -14.48 -2.03 1.45
C LEU A 42 -13.04 -1.69 1.06
N ALA A 43 -12.49 -2.40 0.07
CA ALA A 43 -11.20 -2.12 -0.51
C ALA A 43 -11.13 -0.72 -1.11
N SER A 44 -12.17 -0.32 -1.84
CA SER A 44 -12.27 1.03 -2.40
C SER A 44 -12.33 2.10 -1.31
N GLU A 45 -13.02 1.84 -0.20
CA GLU A 45 -13.05 2.75 0.95
C GLU A 45 -11.68 2.86 1.64
N PHE A 46 -11.00 1.73 1.86
CA PHE A 46 -9.67 1.72 2.47
C PHE A 46 -8.60 2.38 1.60
N VAL A 47 -8.69 2.18 0.29
CA VAL A 47 -7.84 2.87 -0.69
C VAL A 47 -8.11 4.37 -0.67
N LYS A 48 -9.38 4.80 -0.71
CA LYS A 48 -9.75 6.22 -0.66
C LYS A 48 -9.38 6.89 0.66
N ALA A 49 -9.44 6.16 1.77
CA ALA A 49 -9.05 6.65 3.09
C ALA A 49 -7.53 6.65 3.32
N GLY A 50 -6.75 6.13 2.37
CA GLY A 50 -5.29 6.02 2.48
C GLY A 50 -4.85 5.11 3.63
N VAL A 51 -5.69 4.14 4.04
CA VAL A 51 -5.36 3.16 5.09
C VAL A 51 -4.87 1.84 4.51
N ALA A 52 -5.20 1.53 3.25
CA ALA A 52 -4.74 0.36 2.53
C ALA A 52 -4.56 0.68 1.04
N ARG A 53 -3.92 -0.22 0.30
CA ARG A 53 -3.74 -0.13 -1.16
C ARG A 53 -3.77 -1.52 -1.78
N GLU A 54 -3.96 -1.60 -3.10
CA GLU A 54 -3.94 -2.89 -3.79
C GLU A 54 -2.57 -3.55 -3.69
N ALA A 55 -2.52 -4.79 -3.21
CA ALA A 55 -1.30 -5.54 -2.96
C ALA A 55 -0.49 -5.87 -4.23
N THR A 56 -1.07 -5.64 -5.41
CA THR A 56 -0.43 -5.84 -6.72
C THR A 56 0.41 -4.63 -7.15
N LYS A 57 0.28 -3.48 -6.47
CA LYS A 57 0.98 -2.24 -6.82
C LYS A 57 2.15 -2.03 -5.86
N THR A 58 3.19 -2.84 -5.98
CA THR A 58 4.49 -2.54 -5.35
C THR A 58 5.34 -1.69 -6.29
N LEU A 59 6.35 -1.00 -5.74
CA LEU A 59 7.33 -0.30 -6.57
C LEU A 59 8.07 -1.28 -7.49
N PRO A 60 8.43 -0.84 -8.71
CA PRO A 60 9.26 -1.64 -9.61
C PRO A 60 10.53 -2.08 -8.88
N GLU A 61 10.93 -3.33 -9.03
CA GLU A 61 12.14 -3.86 -8.37
C GLU A 61 13.42 -3.16 -8.86
N ASP A 62 13.38 -2.64 -10.09
CA ASP A 62 14.44 -1.88 -10.74
C ASP A 62 14.47 -0.39 -10.35
N LEU A 63 13.63 0.03 -9.40
CA LEU A 63 13.53 1.42 -9.01
C LEU A 63 14.72 1.82 -8.09
N PRO A 64 15.50 2.85 -8.42
CA PRO A 64 16.57 3.33 -7.56
C PRO A 64 16.03 3.83 -6.22
N GLY A 65 16.61 3.38 -5.11
CA GLY A 65 16.13 3.75 -3.77
C GLY A 65 14.77 3.15 -3.39
N ARG A 66 14.32 2.07 -4.05
CA ARG A 66 13.07 1.35 -3.75
C ARG A 66 12.88 1.07 -2.26
N ASP A 67 13.90 0.55 -1.59
CA ASP A 67 13.80 0.18 -0.17
C ASP A 67 13.57 1.42 0.70
N ALA A 68 14.32 2.50 0.45
CA ALA A 68 14.15 3.77 1.15
C ALA A 68 12.77 4.41 0.89
N LEU A 69 12.28 4.34 -0.35
CA LEU A 69 10.92 4.79 -0.69
C LEU A 69 9.86 3.95 0.03
N MET A 70 10.02 2.62 0.05
CA MET A 70 9.12 1.74 0.78
C MET A 70 9.14 1.99 2.29
N GLU A 71 10.32 2.22 2.88
CA GLU A 71 10.49 2.58 4.29
C GLU A 71 9.84 3.94 4.62
N HIS A 72 9.82 4.86 3.65
CA HIS A 72 9.12 6.14 3.75
C HIS A 72 7.61 6.03 3.48
N GLY A 73 7.10 4.83 3.21
CA GLY A 73 5.69 4.57 2.92
C GLY A 73 5.29 4.85 1.46
N CYS A 74 6.25 5.14 0.59
CA CYS A 74 6.05 5.27 -0.84
C CYS A 74 6.20 3.90 -1.48
N GLU A 75 5.09 3.30 -1.84
CA GLU A 75 5.10 1.91 -2.29
C GLU A 75 4.43 1.72 -3.65
N THR A 76 3.96 2.81 -4.26
CA THR A 76 3.52 2.88 -5.67
C THR A 76 4.25 3.99 -6.42
N VAL A 77 4.36 3.85 -7.75
CA VAL A 77 4.95 4.88 -8.62
C VAL A 77 4.21 6.23 -8.50
N LYS A 78 2.91 6.21 -8.18
CA LYS A 78 2.15 7.45 -7.96
C LYS A 78 2.61 8.17 -6.69
N ASP A 79 2.77 7.43 -5.59
CA ASP A 79 3.24 8.01 -4.32
C ASP A 79 4.63 8.63 -4.51
N VAL A 80 5.49 7.95 -5.26
CA VAL A 80 6.84 8.45 -5.58
C VAL A 80 6.78 9.69 -6.48
N LYS A 81 5.78 9.81 -7.37
CA LYS A 81 5.57 11.03 -8.17
C LYS A 81 4.97 12.20 -7.39
N GLU A 82 4.33 11.95 -6.24
CA GLU A 82 3.85 13.00 -5.34
C GLU A 82 4.98 13.58 -4.47
N ILE A 83 6.13 12.91 -4.40
CA ILE A 83 7.32 13.45 -3.77
C ILE A 83 7.92 14.54 -4.67
N GLU A 84 7.83 15.80 -4.22
CA GLU A 84 8.44 16.94 -4.93
C GLU A 84 9.98 16.93 -4.82
N ASP A 85 10.51 16.45 -3.68
CA ASP A 85 11.94 16.36 -3.42
C ASP A 85 12.31 15.03 -2.77
N PHE A 86 12.96 14.16 -3.55
CA PHE A 86 13.39 12.84 -3.10
C PHE A 86 14.46 12.89 -2.01
N THR A 87 15.17 14.00 -1.82
CA THR A 87 16.18 14.14 -0.75
C THR A 87 15.57 14.31 0.64
N THR A 88 14.25 14.53 0.71
CA THR A 88 13.50 14.54 1.97
C THR A 88 13.23 13.15 2.52
N VAL A 89 13.39 12.12 1.69
CA VAL A 89 13.22 10.72 2.08
C VAL A 89 14.49 10.24 2.78
N ASP A 90 14.34 9.76 4.01
CA ASP A 90 15.44 9.16 4.78
C ASP A 90 16.11 8.04 3.96
N ASN A 91 17.44 8.00 3.99
CA ASN A 91 18.28 7.11 3.16
C ASN A 91 18.27 7.36 1.65
N ILE A 92 17.64 8.44 1.14
CA ILE A 92 17.81 8.88 -0.26
C ILE A 92 18.80 10.04 -0.33
N GLY A 93 20.00 9.74 -0.83
CA GLY A 93 21.01 10.75 -1.12
C GLY A 93 20.75 11.50 -2.43
N THR A 94 21.45 12.62 -2.62
CA THR A 94 21.37 13.44 -3.85
C THR A 94 21.69 12.68 -5.14
N ALA A 95 22.50 11.62 -5.07
CA ALA A 95 22.78 10.74 -6.21
C ALA A 95 21.54 9.91 -6.61
N THR A 96 20.94 9.21 -5.64
CA THR A 96 19.73 8.39 -5.84
C THR A 96 18.52 9.24 -6.22
N ALA A 97 18.38 10.43 -5.63
CA ALA A 97 17.34 11.40 -6.00
C ALA A 97 17.43 11.79 -7.50
N LYS A 98 18.63 12.03 -8.02
CA LYS A 98 18.82 12.30 -9.46
C LYS A 98 18.48 11.11 -10.34
N GLU A 99 18.80 9.89 -9.92
CA GLU A 99 18.44 8.68 -10.66
C GLU A 99 16.91 8.49 -10.71
N LEU A 100 16.22 8.75 -9.59
CA LEU A 100 14.76 8.76 -9.51
C LEU A 100 14.15 9.82 -10.43
N GLU A 101 14.67 11.05 -10.41
CA GLU A 101 14.23 12.10 -11.33
C GLU A 101 14.38 11.66 -12.79
N VAL A 102 15.54 11.11 -13.18
CA VAL A 102 15.78 10.63 -14.54
C VAL A 102 14.83 9.48 -14.91
N TYR A 103 14.55 8.57 -13.97
CA TYR A 103 13.63 7.46 -14.16
C TYR A 103 12.19 7.94 -14.45
N PHE A 104 11.72 8.98 -13.75
CA PHE A 104 10.36 9.49 -13.90
C PHE A 104 10.18 10.60 -14.94
N LYS A 105 11.27 11.22 -15.43
CA LYS A 105 11.23 12.22 -16.52
C LYS A 105 11.16 11.61 -17.92
N LYS A 106 11.28 10.27 -18.02
CA LYS A 106 11.24 9.50 -19.27
C LYS A 106 9.80 9.27 -19.74
#